data_AF-A0A0C9LTU8-F1
#
_entry.id   AF-A0A0C9LTU8-F1
#
_cell.length_a   1.000
_cell.length_b   1.000
_cell.length_c   1.000
_cell.angle_alpha   90.00
_cell.angle_beta   90.00
_cell.angle_gamma   90.00
#
_symmetry.space_group_name_H-M   'P 1'
#
loop_
_entity.id
_entity.type
_entity.pdbx_description
1 polymer ?
#
loop_
_entity_poly.entity_id
_entity_poly.type
_entity_poly.pdbx_seq_one_letter_code
_entity_poly.pdbx_strand_id
1 'polypeptide(L)'
;MLRTLNEQYALAWLQISTITLFTLIGSLVYLLNYISIHLNASRSRLETVCDSINTSSEQIYNAPSILLQASIHSVYTAKDNIHRNLSTAVNVIENVIVWLISMYKSTYRCLLGLAVRSILSVVTQIAGPIQKVAQGVTSFLHLDESTSHIMGWTESLNNTHRKIEEWFKNDDALIRSWIDAPFNALRGQLNATFDGWEPPLLTNITTAVTTTKFQQQPCQSDQLLSAINQVEHELTYFIYIAMGVLVGLALVFTVANMAAIRFRHHQVAQARSLFLDLLSQTDKQAAIQDGLDKYIWTTSTTMLSWQKRKQRLHQLFHFMSHPIVAYCLVVGIAGVCMTYGLAWLIASKTQQVYTEFANKTHAWVFNATAEWTNTASYQFTSINGWLNETELDLNNHAFGIIKSSAMTVNDTLSNVVDQIHTLIQTVLGGTLLETPAKELTQCLLLTKIENIEQGLTWIAGHSYVHLTRIDVPQFDALLLGPAMQDSIQQHINMDDSSFITEQLDICA
;
A
#
# COMPACT_ATOMS: atom_id res chain seq x y z
N MET A 1 -28.05 -72.96 35.66
CA MET A 1 -29.02 -72.12 36.39
C MET A 1 -29.93 -71.44 35.37
N LEU A 2 -31.21 -71.81 35.32
CA LEU A 2 -32.21 -71.09 34.55
C LEU A 2 -32.53 -69.80 35.31
N ARG A 3 -32.14 -68.64 34.77
CA ARG A 3 -32.59 -67.33 35.30
C ARG A 3 -34.10 -67.27 35.29
N THR A 4 -34.70 -66.68 36.32
CA THR A 4 -36.14 -66.47 36.39
C THR A 4 -36.61 -65.55 35.25
N LEU A 5 -37.86 -65.71 34.79
CA LEU A 5 -38.43 -64.91 33.70
C LEU A 5 -38.32 -63.40 33.96
N ASN A 6 -38.50 -63.00 35.23
CA ASN A 6 -38.40 -61.61 35.67
C ASN A 6 -36.98 -61.06 35.53
N GLU A 7 -35.95 -61.86 35.83
CA GLU A 7 -34.55 -61.46 35.61
C GLU A 7 -34.21 -61.30 34.12
N GLN A 8 -34.78 -62.14 33.25
CA GLN A 8 -34.56 -62.04 31.80
C GLN A 8 -35.23 -60.80 31.19
N TYR A 9 -36.41 -60.41 31.68
CA TYR A 9 -37.04 -59.16 31.28
C TYR A 9 -36.32 -57.92 31.81
N ALA A 10 -35.85 -57.96 33.06
CA ALA A 10 -35.07 -56.87 33.66
C ALA A 10 -33.73 -56.63 32.92
N LEU A 11 -33.17 -57.66 32.27
CA LEU A 11 -31.93 -57.60 31.49
C LEU A 11 -32.17 -57.52 29.96
N ALA A 12 -33.41 -57.44 29.50
CA ALA A 12 -33.74 -57.41 28.07
C ALA A 12 -33.18 -56.17 27.35
N TRP A 13 -32.95 -55.07 28.09
CA TRP A 13 -32.31 -53.85 27.60
C TRP A 13 -30.78 -53.94 27.55
N LEU A 14 -30.18 -54.91 28.24
CA LEU A 14 -28.73 -55.13 28.31
C LEU A 14 -28.26 -56.10 27.21
N GLN A 15 -28.94 -56.11 26.06
CA GLN A 15 -28.53 -56.91 24.91
C GLN A 15 -27.32 -56.25 24.23
N ILE A 16 -26.41 -57.06 23.68
CA ILE A 16 -25.20 -56.58 23.01
C ILE A 16 -25.53 -55.53 21.92
N SER A 17 -26.63 -55.72 21.18
CA SER A 17 -27.10 -54.79 20.14
C SER A 17 -27.59 -53.43 20.65
N THR A 18 -28.17 -53.37 21.86
CA THR A 18 -28.64 -52.11 22.45
C THR A 18 -27.48 -51.33 23.07
N ILE A 19 -26.50 -52.03 23.68
CA ILE A 19 -25.26 -51.42 24.18
C ILE A 19 -24.50 -50.71 23.06
N THR A 20 -24.39 -51.31 21.87
CA THR A 20 -23.71 -50.66 20.73
C THR A 20 -24.43 -49.44 20.19
N LEU A 21 -25.77 -49.39 20.29
CA LEU A 21 -26.53 -48.18 19.93
C LEU A 21 -26.30 -47.07 20.96
N PHE A 22 -26.22 -47.40 22.25
CA PHE A 22 -25.91 -46.42 23.30
C PHE A 22 -24.49 -45.84 23.16
N THR A 23 -23.49 -46.65 22.80
CA THR A 23 -22.14 -46.13 22.56
C THR A 23 -22.12 -45.17 21.37
N LEU A 24 -22.89 -45.43 20.31
CA LEU A 24 -23.02 -44.53 19.16
C LEU A 24 -23.72 -43.22 19.51
N ILE A 25 -24.77 -43.27 20.33
CA ILE A 25 -25.43 -42.06 20.86
C ILE A 25 -24.42 -41.24 21.67
N GLY A 26 -23.62 -41.90 22.53
CA GLY A 26 -22.54 -41.24 23.27
C GLY A 26 -21.52 -40.55 22.37
N SER A 27 -21.09 -41.21 21.28
CA SER A 27 -20.20 -40.62 20.28
C SER A 27 -20.82 -39.41 19.56
N LEU A 28 -22.12 -39.43 19.25
CA LEU A 28 -22.81 -38.28 18.63
C LEU A 28 -22.93 -37.09 19.59
N VAL A 29 -23.18 -37.34 20.88
CA VAL A 29 -23.20 -36.29 21.91
C VAL A 29 -21.82 -35.68 22.09
N TYR A 30 -20.76 -36.49 22.09
CA TYR A 30 -19.39 -35.99 22.10
C TYR A 30 -19.11 -35.10 20.88
N LEU A 31 -19.53 -35.55 19.69
CA LEU A 31 -19.35 -34.80 18.44
C LEU A 31 -20.11 -33.46 18.45
N LEU A 32 -21.32 -33.38 19.01
CA LEU A 32 -22.04 -32.12 19.21
C LEU A 32 -21.27 -31.12 20.07
N ASN A 33 -20.77 -31.58 21.22
CA ASN A 33 -20.00 -30.72 22.11
C ASN A 33 -18.70 -30.24 21.43
N TYR A 34 -18.01 -31.16 20.75
CA TYR A 34 -16.80 -30.87 19.99
C TYR A 34 -17.05 -29.81 18.91
N ILE A 35 -18.08 -29.97 18.08
CA ILE A 35 -18.46 -28.99 17.04
C ILE A 35 -18.69 -27.61 17.65
N SER A 36 -19.46 -27.53 18.75
CA SER A 36 -19.77 -26.24 19.38
C SER A 36 -18.52 -25.53 19.90
N ILE A 37 -17.55 -26.27 20.47
CA ILE A 37 -16.28 -25.72 20.97
C ILE A 37 -15.44 -25.19 19.80
N HIS A 38 -15.30 -25.96 18.71
CA HIS A 38 -14.48 -25.58 17.56
C HIS A 38 -15.10 -24.45 16.74
N LEU A 39 -16.44 -24.40 16.60
CA LEU A 39 -17.13 -23.29 15.96
C LEU A 39 -17.01 -22.01 16.80
N ASN A 40 -17.10 -22.09 18.13
CA ASN A 40 -16.83 -20.94 19.00
C ASN A 40 -15.38 -20.43 18.89
N ALA A 41 -14.40 -21.34 18.85
CA ALA A 41 -13.00 -20.97 18.59
C ALA A 41 -12.84 -20.29 17.22
N SER A 42 -13.55 -20.78 16.20
CA SER A 42 -13.56 -20.18 14.86
C SER A 42 -14.15 -18.77 14.85
N ARG A 43 -15.24 -18.52 15.59
CA ARG A 43 -15.81 -17.17 15.76
C ARG A 43 -14.78 -16.20 16.36
N SER A 44 -14.13 -16.61 17.45
CA SER A 44 -13.11 -15.78 18.11
C SER A 44 -11.89 -15.52 17.20
N ARG A 45 -11.47 -16.52 16.42
CA ARG A 45 -10.42 -16.34 15.40
C ARG A 45 -10.84 -15.34 14.33
N LEU A 46 -12.09 -15.38 13.85
CA LEU A 46 -12.59 -14.39 12.89
C LEU A 46 -12.59 -12.98 13.44
N GLU A 47 -13.02 -12.79 14.69
CA GLU A 47 -12.96 -11.48 15.36
C GLU A 47 -11.52 -10.97 15.46
N THR A 48 -10.57 -11.84 15.83
CA THR A 48 -9.15 -11.49 15.93
C THR A 48 -8.53 -11.15 14.57
N VAL A 49 -8.88 -11.91 13.52
CA VAL A 49 -8.45 -11.63 12.14
C VAL A 49 -9.05 -10.31 11.68
N CYS A 50 -10.31 -10.04 11.99
CA CYS A 50 -10.94 -8.76 11.70
C CYS A 50 -10.28 -7.59 12.41
N ASP A 51 -9.92 -7.72 13.69
CA ASP A 51 -9.18 -6.69 14.41
C ASP A 51 -7.79 -6.46 13.80
N SER A 52 -7.11 -7.52 13.38
CA SER A 52 -5.80 -7.44 12.72
C SER A 52 -5.89 -6.77 11.33
N ILE A 53 -6.93 -7.08 10.56
CA ILE A 53 -7.23 -6.42 9.29
C ILE A 53 -7.59 -4.96 9.54
N ASN A 54 -8.43 -4.67 10.54
CA ASN A 54 -8.88 -3.32 10.85
C ASN A 54 -7.70 -2.43 11.25
N THR A 55 -6.84 -2.90 12.16
CA THR A 55 -5.65 -2.16 12.60
C THR A 55 -4.60 -1.98 11.49
N SER A 56 -4.34 -3.00 10.68
CA SER A 56 -3.42 -2.88 9.54
C SER A 56 -3.98 -1.95 8.47
N SER A 57 -5.28 -2.04 8.23
CA SER A 57 -5.97 -1.18 7.28
C SER A 57 -5.97 0.27 7.77
N GLU A 58 -6.20 0.55 9.06
CA GLU A 58 -6.20 1.91 9.62
C GLU A 58 -4.91 2.68 9.32
N GLN A 59 -3.74 2.04 9.47
CA GLN A 59 -2.45 2.68 9.17
C GLN A 59 -2.33 3.07 7.70
N ILE A 60 -2.85 2.21 6.82
CA ILE A 60 -2.81 2.38 5.38
C ILE A 60 -3.89 3.36 4.89
N TYR A 61 -5.10 3.31 5.44
CA TYR A 61 -6.20 4.24 5.16
C TYR A 61 -5.85 5.67 5.54
N ASN A 62 -5.07 5.85 6.62
CA ASN A 62 -4.59 7.16 7.02
C ASN A 62 -3.37 7.62 6.20
N ALA A 63 -2.77 6.75 5.37
CA ALA A 63 -1.57 7.12 4.61
C ALA A 63 -1.83 8.27 3.61
N PRO A 64 -2.90 8.29 2.79
CA PRO A 64 -3.17 9.41 1.89
C PRO A 64 -3.35 10.75 2.61
N SER A 65 -4.05 10.77 3.75
CA SER A 65 -4.26 12.00 4.52
C SER A 65 -2.97 12.51 5.17
N ILE A 66 -2.17 11.60 5.75
CA ILE A 66 -0.85 11.93 6.31
C ILE A 66 0.10 12.44 5.21
N LEU A 67 0.14 11.75 4.06
CA LEU A 67 0.99 12.12 2.94
C LEU A 67 0.55 13.45 2.33
N LEU A 68 -0.75 13.71 2.21
CA LEU A 68 -1.26 15.01 1.79
C LEU A 68 -0.80 16.12 2.74
N GLN A 69 -0.93 15.92 4.06
CA GLN A 69 -0.49 16.92 5.04
C GLN A 69 1.02 17.15 4.96
N ALA A 70 1.81 16.09 4.79
CA ALA A 70 3.25 16.18 4.59
C ALA A 70 3.61 16.92 3.29
N SER A 71 2.89 16.67 2.20
CA SER A 71 3.05 17.36 0.91
C SER A 71 2.69 18.85 1.01
N ILE A 72 1.62 19.18 1.72
CA ILE A 72 1.25 20.59 1.96
C ILE A 72 2.36 21.29 2.76
N HIS A 73 2.82 20.67 3.85
CA HIS A 73 3.88 21.24 4.68
C HIS A 73 5.20 21.39 3.92
N SER A 74 5.55 20.41 3.07
CA SER A 74 6.77 20.48 2.25
C SER A 74 6.68 21.59 1.19
N VAL A 75 5.52 21.82 0.58
CA VAL A 75 5.28 22.93 -0.35
C VAL A 75 5.47 24.28 0.34
N TYR A 76 4.87 24.50 1.51
CA TYR A 76 5.06 25.75 2.27
C TYR A 76 6.53 25.94 2.71
N THR A 77 7.16 24.88 3.20
CA THR A 77 8.56 24.93 3.61
C THR A 77 9.49 25.21 2.42
N ALA A 78 9.20 24.64 1.25
CA ALA A 78 9.95 24.89 0.02
C ALA A 78 9.78 26.34 -0.43
N LYS A 79 8.55 26.86 -0.43
CA LYS A 79 8.23 28.26 -0.72
C LYS A 79 9.06 29.21 0.16
N ASP A 80 9.04 29.03 1.47
CA ASP A 80 9.73 29.92 2.42
C ASP A 80 11.25 29.86 2.23
N ASN A 81 11.80 28.67 2.02
CA ASN A 81 13.22 28.50 1.77
C ASN A 81 13.65 29.14 0.44
N ILE A 82 12.87 28.97 -0.63
CA ILE A 82 13.13 29.58 -1.94
C ILE A 82 13.07 31.09 -1.82
N HIS A 83 12.02 31.64 -1.19
CA HIS A 83 11.87 33.07 -0.99
C HIS A 83 13.06 33.69 -0.25
N ARG A 84 13.46 33.09 0.88
CA ARG A 84 14.60 33.56 1.67
C ARG A 84 15.91 33.50 0.89
N ASN A 85 16.17 32.38 0.21
CA ASN A 85 17.41 32.19 -0.55
C ASN A 85 17.49 33.14 -1.74
N LEU A 86 16.39 33.32 -2.46
CA LEU A 86 16.33 34.19 -3.62
C LEU A 86 16.43 35.67 -3.23
N SER A 87 15.74 36.10 -2.16
CA SER A 87 15.87 37.46 -1.63
C SER A 87 17.31 37.75 -1.17
N THR A 88 17.95 36.78 -0.52
CA THR A 88 19.37 36.88 -0.14
C THR A 88 20.28 36.93 -1.36
N ALA A 89 20.04 36.10 -2.38
CA ALA A 89 20.81 36.08 -3.62
C ALA A 89 20.72 37.42 -4.37
N VAL A 90 19.51 37.99 -4.47
CA VAL A 90 19.30 39.33 -5.07
C VAL A 90 20.10 40.39 -4.34
N ASN A 91 20.10 40.37 -3.00
CA ASN A 91 20.91 41.28 -2.19
C ASN A 91 22.42 41.11 -2.38
N VAL A 92 22.90 39.86 -2.45
CA VAL A 92 24.31 39.58 -2.72
C VAL A 92 24.70 40.08 -4.10
N ILE A 93 23.89 39.81 -5.13
CA ILE A 93 24.15 40.23 -6.52
C ILE A 93 24.17 41.75 -6.64
N GLU A 94 23.21 42.45 -6.05
CA GLU A 94 23.15 43.92 -6.03
C GLU A 94 24.47 44.51 -5.50
N ASN A 95 24.93 44.04 -4.34
CA ASN A 95 26.17 44.53 -3.73
C ASN A 95 27.42 44.14 -4.53
N VAL A 96 27.46 42.94 -5.11
CA VAL A 96 28.57 42.49 -5.97
C VAL A 96 28.67 43.33 -7.23
N ILE A 97 27.55 43.68 -7.87
CA ILE A 97 27.54 44.52 -9.07
C ILE A 97 28.02 45.93 -8.75
N VAL A 98 27.55 46.54 -7.65
CA VAL A 98 28.02 47.86 -7.20
C VAL A 98 29.52 47.84 -6.90
N TRP A 99 30.02 46.80 -6.24
CA TRP A 99 31.44 46.61 -5.97
C TRP A 99 32.25 46.47 -7.27
N LEU A 100 31.76 45.66 -8.20
CA LEU A 100 32.41 45.38 -9.48
C LEU A 100 32.52 46.66 -10.33
N ILE A 101 31.43 47.43 -10.46
CA ILE A 101 31.44 48.69 -11.22
C ILE A 101 32.37 49.71 -10.57
N SER A 102 32.37 49.80 -9.24
CA SER A 102 33.30 50.67 -8.49
C SER A 102 34.76 50.28 -8.73
N MET A 103 35.07 48.98 -8.77
CA MET A 103 36.39 48.44 -9.07
C MET A 103 36.84 48.83 -10.49
N TYR A 104 36.02 48.56 -11.50
CA TYR A 104 36.36 48.88 -12.90
C TYR A 104 36.51 50.39 -13.10
N LYS A 105 35.62 51.21 -12.52
CA LYS A 105 35.74 52.67 -12.58
C LYS A 105 37.10 53.16 -12.10
N SER A 106 37.56 52.66 -10.95
CA SER A 106 38.88 53.00 -10.39
C SER A 106 40.02 52.60 -11.32
N THR A 107 39.96 51.38 -11.88
CA THR A 107 40.96 50.88 -12.84
C THR A 107 40.98 51.71 -14.12
N TYR A 108 39.83 52.03 -14.70
CA TYR A 108 39.73 52.84 -15.92
C TYR A 108 40.23 54.26 -15.72
N ARG A 109 39.90 54.90 -14.57
CA ARG A 109 40.44 56.21 -14.22
C ARG A 109 41.97 56.19 -14.16
N CYS A 110 42.55 55.12 -13.61
CA CYS A 110 44.00 54.95 -13.55
C CYS A 110 44.62 54.74 -14.94
N LEU A 111 44.05 53.86 -15.76
CA LEU A 111 44.56 53.55 -17.10
C LEU A 111 44.46 54.74 -18.07
N LEU A 112 43.29 55.40 -18.15
CA LEU A 112 43.11 56.61 -18.96
C LEU A 112 43.95 57.77 -18.42
N GLY A 113 44.02 57.92 -17.09
CA GLY A 113 44.86 58.92 -16.45
C GLY A 113 46.34 58.73 -16.78
N LEU A 114 46.84 57.49 -16.76
CA LEU A 114 48.21 57.16 -17.13
C LEU A 114 48.47 57.41 -18.61
N ALA A 115 47.55 57.02 -19.50
CA ALA A 115 47.67 57.28 -20.93
C ALA A 115 47.73 58.79 -21.24
N VAL A 116 46.80 59.58 -20.71
CA VAL A 116 46.74 61.04 -20.94
C VAL A 116 47.95 61.74 -20.32
N ARG A 117 48.36 61.38 -19.09
CA ARG A 117 49.54 61.96 -18.44
C ARG A 117 50.84 61.58 -19.13
N SER A 118 50.95 60.36 -19.65
CA SER A 118 52.12 59.91 -20.44
C SER A 118 52.23 60.69 -21.75
N ILE A 119 51.10 60.93 -22.43
CA ILE A 119 51.10 61.78 -23.63
C ILE A 119 51.49 63.20 -23.24
N LEU A 120 50.90 63.79 -22.19
CA LEU A 120 51.21 65.16 -21.78
C LEU A 120 52.69 65.34 -21.34
N SER A 121 53.29 64.36 -20.66
CA SER A 121 54.69 64.43 -20.21
C SER A 121 55.69 64.37 -21.37
N VAL A 122 55.48 63.47 -22.33
CA VAL A 122 56.28 63.38 -23.56
C VAL A 122 56.19 64.70 -24.32
N VAL A 123 55.00 65.29 -24.37
CA VAL A 123 54.72 66.46 -25.19
C VAL A 123 55.25 67.74 -24.60
N THR A 124 55.13 67.93 -23.29
CA THR A 124 55.75 69.07 -22.59
C THR A 124 57.27 69.07 -22.70
N GLN A 125 57.91 67.89 -22.78
CA GLN A 125 59.35 67.78 -23.03
C GLN A 125 59.74 68.14 -24.47
N ILE A 126 58.87 67.89 -25.46
CA ILE A 126 59.14 68.23 -26.87
C ILE A 126 58.69 69.67 -27.20
N ALA A 127 57.69 70.21 -26.49
CA ALA A 127 57.19 71.58 -26.69
C ALA A 127 58.23 72.66 -26.33
N GLY A 128 59.07 72.41 -25.31
CA GLY A 128 60.16 73.30 -24.92
C GLY A 128 61.13 73.65 -26.08
N PRO A 129 61.63 72.67 -26.85
CA PRO A 129 62.44 72.94 -28.05
C PRO A 129 61.62 73.38 -29.28
N ILE A 130 60.35 72.99 -29.43
CA ILE A 130 59.53 73.37 -30.62
C ILE A 130 59.19 74.86 -30.63
N GLN A 131 58.98 75.54 -29.49
CA GLN A 131 58.73 76.99 -29.49
C GLN A 131 59.92 77.81 -30.03
N LYS A 132 61.16 77.34 -29.83
CA LYS A 132 62.36 77.97 -30.41
C LYS A 132 62.56 77.63 -31.90
N VAL A 133 62.21 76.41 -32.30
CA VAL A 133 62.30 75.99 -33.71
C VAL A 133 61.18 76.63 -34.55
N ALA A 134 59.97 76.78 -34.01
CA ALA A 134 58.85 77.43 -34.70
C ALA A 134 59.13 78.91 -34.98
N GLN A 135 59.69 79.66 -34.03
CA GLN A 135 60.12 81.05 -34.26
C GLN A 135 61.28 81.16 -35.27
N GLY A 136 62.17 80.17 -35.30
CA GLY A 136 63.27 80.09 -36.27
C GLY A 136 62.85 79.66 -37.68
N VAL A 137 61.80 78.85 -37.81
CA VAL A 137 61.36 78.24 -39.08
C VAL A 137 60.27 79.07 -39.79
N THR A 138 59.35 79.72 -39.08
CA THR A 138 58.37 80.64 -39.71
C THR A 138 59.02 81.89 -40.32
N SER A 139 60.15 82.30 -39.75
CA SER A 139 60.98 83.38 -40.30
C SER A 139 61.75 82.96 -41.56
N PHE A 140 61.97 81.65 -41.76
CA PHE A 140 62.81 81.11 -42.85
C PHE A 140 61.99 80.53 -44.00
N LEU A 141 60.78 80.03 -43.74
CA LEU A 141 59.86 79.48 -44.74
C LEU A 141 58.49 80.12 -44.52
N HIS A 142 58.05 80.98 -45.44
CA HIS A 142 56.67 81.48 -45.49
C HIS A 142 55.72 80.30 -45.76
N LEU A 143 55.42 79.53 -44.72
CA LEU A 143 54.42 78.47 -44.76
C LEU A 143 53.11 79.08 -44.29
N ASP A 144 52.24 79.32 -45.26
CA ASP A 144 50.83 79.62 -45.03
C ASP A 144 50.10 78.32 -44.65
N GLU A 145 49.24 78.43 -43.63
CA GLU A 145 48.06 77.59 -43.42
C GLU A 145 48.15 76.08 -43.08
N SER A 146 49.31 75.50 -42.71
CA SER A 146 49.35 74.08 -42.24
C SER A 146 49.86 73.83 -40.81
N THR A 147 50.21 74.88 -40.07
CA THR A 147 50.76 74.77 -38.69
C THR A 147 49.74 75.03 -37.58
N SER A 148 48.52 75.45 -37.91
CA SER A 148 47.42 75.63 -36.93
C SER A 148 46.94 74.30 -36.33
N HIS A 149 46.99 73.22 -37.11
CA HIS A 149 46.54 71.89 -36.68
C HIS A 149 47.47 71.22 -35.65
N ILE A 150 48.74 71.64 -35.58
CA ILE A 150 49.75 71.11 -34.64
C ILE A 150 49.88 72.00 -33.39
N MET A 151 49.16 73.12 -33.29
CA MET A 151 49.13 73.95 -32.07
C MET A 151 47.84 73.81 -31.25
N GLY A 152 46.72 73.36 -31.84
CA GLY A 152 45.44 73.19 -31.13
C GLY A 152 45.27 71.90 -30.33
N TRP A 153 46.16 70.91 -30.51
CA TRP A 153 46.00 69.59 -29.90
C TRP A 153 46.33 69.55 -28.40
N THR A 154 47.21 70.42 -27.90
CA THR A 154 47.48 70.54 -26.45
C THR A 154 46.25 71.06 -25.71
N GLU A 155 45.57 72.05 -26.27
CA GLU A 155 44.30 72.58 -25.77
C GLU A 155 43.22 71.49 -25.81
N SER A 156 43.13 70.76 -26.92
CA SER A 156 42.21 69.63 -27.10
C SER A 156 42.47 68.49 -26.10
N LEU A 157 43.74 68.14 -25.85
CA LEU A 157 44.13 67.13 -24.87
C LEU A 157 43.84 67.58 -23.43
N ASN A 158 44.08 68.84 -23.09
CA ASN A 158 43.77 69.37 -21.76
C ASN A 158 42.25 69.41 -21.54
N ASN A 159 41.48 69.80 -22.56
CA ASN A 159 40.02 69.79 -22.50
C ASN A 159 39.47 68.36 -22.43
N THR A 160 40.10 67.41 -23.10
CA THR A 160 39.80 65.97 -23.02
C THR A 160 40.11 65.43 -21.63
N HIS A 161 41.26 65.78 -21.04
CA HIS A 161 41.61 65.41 -19.67
C HIS A 161 40.57 65.91 -18.67
N ARG A 162 40.16 67.18 -18.78
CA ARG A 162 39.13 67.78 -17.93
C ARG A 162 37.77 67.08 -18.10
N LYS A 163 37.34 66.82 -19.34
CA LYS A 163 36.11 66.07 -19.62
C LYS A 163 36.15 64.65 -19.05
N ILE A 164 37.29 63.97 -19.11
CA ILE A 164 37.47 62.65 -18.50
C ILE A 164 37.38 62.73 -16.96
N GLU A 165 38.02 63.71 -16.33
CA GLU A 165 37.97 63.90 -14.87
C GLU A 165 36.56 64.28 -14.39
N GLU A 166 35.83 65.08 -15.18
CA GLU A 166 34.46 65.52 -14.95
C GLU A 166 33.46 64.35 -15.13
N TRP A 167 33.67 63.51 -16.16
CA TRP A 167 32.95 62.26 -16.37
C TRP A 167 33.03 61.33 -15.15
N PHE A 168 34.23 61.08 -14.62
CA PHE A 168 34.39 60.21 -13.46
C PHE A 168 33.85 60.78 -12.14
N LYS A 169 33.52 62.07 -12.04
CA LYS A 169 33.03 62.70 -10.80
C LYS A 169 31.51 62.67 -10.62
N ASN A 170 30.75 62.84 -11.69
CA ASN A 170 29.28 62.88 -11.61
C ASN A 170 28.62 61.49 -11.66
N ASP A 171 29.35 60.47 -12.10
CA ASP A 171 28.76 59.17 -12.40
C ASP A 171 28.48 58.29 -11.17
N ASP A 172 29.02 58.56 -9.98
CA ASP A 172 28.76 57.73 -8.80
C ASP A 172 27.30 57.77 -8.33
N ALA A 173 26.64 58.92 -8.48
CA ALA A 173 25.23 59.09 -8.12
C ALA A 173 24.30 58.48 -9.18
N LEU A 174 24.67 58.61 -10.47
CA LEU A 174 23.96 58.01 -11.58
C LEU A 174 24.07 56.48 -11.52
N ILE A 175 25.26 55.91 -11.38
CA ILE A 175 25.47 54.46 -11.32
C ILE A 175 24.63 53.82 -10.20
N ARG A 176 24.60 54.43 -9.01
CA ARG A 176 23.76 53.94 -7.90
C ARG A 176 22.28 54.03 -8.22
N SER A 177 21.80 55.13 -8.80
CA SER A 177 20.38 55.26 -9.16
C SER A 177 19.95 54.26 -10.25
N TRP A 178 20.86 53.85 -11.13
CA TRP A 178 20.57 52.97 -12.26
C TRP A 178 20.61 51.48 -11.86
N ILE A 179 21.36 51.14 -10.82
CA ILE A 179 21.45 49.78 -10.29
C ILE A 179 20.42 49.57 -9.19
N ASP A 180 20.31 50.49 -8.24
CA ASP A 180 19.45 50.30 -7.06
C ASP A 180 17.97 50.24 -7.45
N ALA A 181 17.54 50.96 -8.50
CA ALA A 181 16.15 51.00 -8.94
C ALA A 181 15.62 49.62 -9.43
N PRO A 182 16.25 48.95 -10.42
CA PRO A 182 15.79 47.65 -10.89
C PRO A 182 15.92 46.56 -9.82
N PHE A 183 16.98 46.56 -9.00
CA PHE A 183 17.16 45.56 -7.95
C PHE A 183 16.15 45.73 -6.80
N ASN A 184 15.81 46.96 -6.42
CA ASN A 184 14.74 47.20 -5.44
C ASN A 184 13.35 46.87 -5.99
N ALA A 185 13.08 47.17 -7.26
CA ALA A 185 11.85 46.76 -7.92
C ALA A 185 11.71 45.23 -7.96
N LEU A 186 12.80 44.52 -8.30
CA LEU A 186 12.85 43.07 -8.32
C LEU A 186 12.62 42.47 -6.92
N ARG A 187 13.25 43.04 -5.88
CA ARG A 187 13.01 42.62 -4.49
C ARG A 187 11.56 42.85 -4.06
N GLY A 188 10.97 43.98 -4.43
CA GLY A 188 9.57 44.30 -4.16
C GLY A 188 8.61 43.33 -4.84
N GLN A 189 8.82 43.04 -6.12
CA GLN A 189 8.04 42.05 -6.86
C GLN A 189 8.21 40.66 -6.25
N LEU A 190 9.44 40.24 -5.98
CA LEU A 190 9.73 38.94 -5.38
C LEU A 190 9.00 38.76 -4.03
N ASN A 191 9.07 39.74 -3.14
CA ASN A 191 8.37 39.69 -1.86
C ASN A 191 6.85 39.65 -2.06
N ALA A 192 6.29 40.52 -2.90
CA ALA A 192 4.85 40.54 -3.15
C ALA A 192 4.33 39.21 -3.72
N THR A 193 5.11 38.56 -4.60
CA THR A 193 4.74 37.28 -5.20
C THR A 193 4.79 36.15 -4.20
N PHE A 194 5.89 35.98 -3.49
CA PHE A 194 6.01 34.87 -2.56
C PHE A 194 5.14 35.10 -1.31
N ASP A 195 5.01 36.31 -0.78
CA ASP A 195 4.15 36.57 0.38
C ASP A 195 2.67 36.34 0.05
N GLY A 196 2.23 36.72 -1.16
CA GLY A 196 0.84 36.55 -1.61
C GLY A 196 0.51 35.20 -2.24
N TRP A 197 1.50 34.34 -2.49
CA TRP A 197 1.29 33.04 -3.14
C TRP A 197 0.78 32.00 -2.14
N GLU A 198 -0.34 31.38 -2.48
CA GLU A 198 -0.91 30.23 -1.78
C GLU A 198 -1.12 29.09 -2.78
N PRO A 199 -0.93 27.83 -2.36
CA PRO A 199 -1.18 26.70 -3.25
C PRO A 199 -2.68 26.61 -3.62
N PRO A 200 -3.00 25.98 -4.76
CA PRO A 200 -4.38 25.79 -5.22
C PRO A 200 -5.31 25.21 -4.15
N LEU A 201 -6.56 25.67 -4.14
CA LEU A 201 -7.58 25.28 -3.16
C LEU A 201 -7.79 23.77 -3.11
N LEU A 202 -7.62 23.20 -1.92
CA LEU A 202 -7.74 21.76 -1.65
C LEU A 202 -9.18 21.22 -1.61
N THR A 203 -10.20 22.04 -1.88
CA THR A 203 -11.62 21.72 -1.58
C THR A 203 -12.12 20.39 -2.15
N ASN A 204 -11.70 20.02 -3.37
CA ASN A 204 -12.06 18.74 -3.98
C ASN A 204 -11.25 17.55 -3.42
N ILE A 205 -10.05 17.82 -2.90
CA ILE A 205 -9.12 16.80 -2.40
C ILE A 205 -9.38 16.53 -0.92
N THR A 206 -9.63 17.55 -0.10
CA THR A 206 -10.05 17.34 1.28
C THR A 206 -11.36 16.58 1.28
N THR A 207 -12.32 16.91 0.41
CA THR A 207 -13.54 16.08 0.29
C THR A 207 -13.21 14.67 -0.19
N ALA A 208 -12.39 14.47 -1.23
CA ALA A 208 -11.95 13.11 -1.60
C ALA A 208 -11.33 12.34 -0.42
N VAL A 209 -10.40 12.96 0.32
CA VAL A 209 -9.60 12.34 1.39
C VAL A 209 -10.37 12.21 2.72
N THR A 210 -11.36 13.08 2.99
CA THR A 210 -12.12 13.10 4.25
C THR A 210 -13.58 12.64 4.14
N THR A 211 -14.21 12.69 2.95
CA THR A 211 -15.64 12.32 2.77
C THR A 211 -15.89 10.86 2.46
N THR A 212 -14.86 10.06 2.19
CA THR A 212 -14.95 8.60 2.32
C THR A 212 -14.91 8.23 3.80
N LYS A 213 -16.07 8.42 4.43
CA LYS A 213 -16.50 7.92 5.74
C LYS A 213 -15.45 7.06 6.48
N PHE A 214 -14.81 7.70 7.45
CA PHE A 214 -14.02 7.14 8.56
C PHE A 214 -14.78 6.15 9.48
N GLN A 215 -15.79 5.45 8.99
CA GLN A 215 -16.75 4.74 9.84
C GLN A 215 -17.31 3.45 9.23
N GLN A 216 -16.53 2.76 8.42
CA GLN A 216 -16.72 1.32 8.29
C GLN A 216 -15.38 0.68 8.58
N GLN A 217 -15.33 -0.04 9.70
CA GLN A 217 -14.32 -1.06 9.91
C GLN A 217 -14.27 -1.88 8.61
N PRO A 218 -13.15 -1.90 7.86
CA PRO A 218 -13.04 -2.68 6.63
C PRO A 218 -13.42 -4.15 6.84
N CYS A 219 -13.36 -4.64 8.08
CA CYS A 219 -13.93 -5.91 8.46
C CYS A 219 -15.38 -5.82 8.94
N GLN A 220 -16.33 -6.07 8.04
CA GLN A 220 -17.69 -6.48 8.42
C GLN A 220 -17.73 -8.00 8.49
N SER A 221 -17.58 -8.56 9.70
CA SER A 221 -17.61 -10.01 9.94
C SER A 221 -19.03 -10.59 9.93
N ASP A 222 -20.08 -9.77 9.83
CA ASP A 222 -21.48 -10.18 9.94
C ASP A 222 -21.87 -11.24 8.89
N GLN A 223 -21.44 -11.08 7.64
CA GLN A 223 -21.67 -12.05 6.58
C GLN A 223 -20.98 -13.38 6.85
N LEU A 224 -19.77 -13.35 7.41
CA LEU A 224 -19.00 -14.54 7.69
C LEU A 224 -19.45 -15.24 8.97
N LEU A 225 -19.82 -14.45 9.98
CA LEU A 225 -20.35 -14.92 11.25
C LEU A 225 -21.74 -15.54 11.06
N SER A 226 -22.59 -14.94 10.21
CA SER A 226 -23.87 -15.54 9.83
C SER A 226 -23.67 -16.85 9.04
N ALA A 227 -22.65 -16.93 8.18
CA ALA A 227 -22.29 -18.18 7.52
C ALA A 227 -21.86 -19.26 8.54
N ILE A 228 -21.03 -18.95 9.53
CA ILE A 228 -20.68 -19.90 10.62
C ILE A 228 -21.92 -20.32 11.41
N ASN A 229 -22.81 -19.39 11.74
CA ASN A 229 -24.05 -19.71 12.46
C ASN A 229 -24.95 -20.64 11.63
N GLN A 230 -24.99 -20.46 10.30
CA GLN A 230 -25.69 -21.35 9.40
C GLN A 230 -25.06 -22.74 9.38
N VAL A 231 -23.72 -22.84 9.36
CA VAL A 231 -22.99 -24.12 9.48
C VAL A 231 -23.35 -24.84 10.78
N GLU A 232 -23.31 -24.14 11.92
CA GLU A 232 -23.63 -24.71 13.22
C GLU A 232 -25.04 -25.26 13.25
N HIS A 233 -26.00 -24.49 12.72
CA HIS A 233 -27.40 -24.86 12.73
C HIS A 233 -27.67 -26.12 11.89
N GLU A 234 -27.19 -26.16 10.64
CA GLU A 234 -27.37 -27.29 9.74
C GLU A 234 -26.73 -28.58 10.29
N LEU A 235 -25.52 -28.48 10.87
CA LEU A 235 -24.79 -29.64 11.39
C LEU A 235 -25.43 -30.16 12.68
N THR A 236 -25.79 -29.26 13.59
CA THR A 236 -26.45 -29.61 14.86
C THR A 236 -27.83 -30.23 14.62
N TYR A 237 -28.62 -29.65 13.72
CA TYR A 237 -29.93 -30.18 13.33
C TYR A 237 -29.83 -31.61 12.78
N PHE A 238 -28.85 -31.86 11.92
CA PHE A 238 -28.61 -33.19 11.37
C PHE A 238 -28.26 -34.23 12.45
N ILE A 239 -27.40 -33.87 13.40
CA ILE A 239 -27.01 -34.78 14.49
C ILE A 239 -28.19 -35.08 15.42
N TYR A 240 -29.05 -34.09 15.70
CA TYR A 240 -30.28 -34.32 16.46
C TYR A 240 -31.22 -35.33 15.77
N ILE A 241 -31.40 -35.23 14.46
CA ILE A 241 -32.18 -36.21 13.68
C ILE A 241 -31.54 -37.60 13.80
N ALA A 242 -30.22 -37.71 13.62
CA ALA A 242 -29.51 -38.98 13.72
C ALA A 242 -29.70 -39.62 15.11
N MET A 243 -29.51 -38.85 16.19
CA MET A 243 -29.76 -39.32 17.56
C MET A 243 -31.19 -39.80 17.76
N GLY A 244 -32.19 -39.09 17.23
CA GLY A 244 -33.59 -39.50 17.29
C GLY A 244 -33.84 -40.86 16.62
N VAL A 245 -33.25 -41.09 15.44
CA VAL A 245 -33.33 -42.38 14.73
C VAL A 245 -32.66 -43.50 15.52
N LEU A 246 -31.50 -43.24 16.14
CA LEU A 246 -30.79 -44.24 16.97
C LEU A 246 -31.60 -44.65 18.20
N VAL A 247 -32.19 -43.67 18.89
CA VAL A 247 -33.06 -43.93 20.04
C VAL A 247 -34.29 -44.72 19.61
N GLY A 248 -34.89 -44.39 18.47
CA GLY A 248 -36.00 -45.15 17.89
C GLY A 248 -35.63 -46.61 17.60
N LEU A 249 -34.48 -46.85 16.97
CA LEU A 249 -33.98 -48.21 16.71
C LEU A 249 -33.68 -48.98 18.00
N ALA A 250 -33.10 -48.34 19.02
CA ALA A 250 -32.86 -48.95 20.32
C ALA A 250 -34.17 -49.41 20.98
N LEU A 251 -35.23 -48.59 20.92
CA LEU A 251 -36.55 -48.96 21.40
C LEU A 251 -37.14 -50.14 20.62
N VAL A 252 -37.03 -50.15 19.29
CA VAL A 252 -37.51 -51.26 18.46
C VAL A 252 -36.77 -52.56 18.79
N PHE A 253 -35.44 -52.53 18.95
CA PHE A 253 -34.66 -53.72 19.29
C PHE A 253 -34.96 -54.26 20.70
N THR A 254 -35.18 -53.39 21.69
CA THR A 254 -35.57 -53.82 23.05
C THR A 254 -36.95 -54.50 23.04
N VAL A 255 -37.92 -53.95 22.31
CA VAL A 255 -39.26 -54.55 22.16
C VAL A 255 -39.21 -55.87 21.40
N ALA A 256 -38.46 -55.93 20.29
CA ALA A 256 -38.27 -57.15 19.51
C ALA A 256 -37.60 -58.26 20.34
N ASN A 257 -36.60 -57.91 21.15
CA ASN A 257 -35.95 -58.86 22.05
C ASN A 257 -36.93 -59.35 23.13
N MET A 258 -37.70 -58.45 23.73
CA MET A 258 -38.72 -58.82 24.72
C MET A 258 -39.77 -59.77 24.12
N ALA A 259 -40.21 -59.53 22.88
CA ALA A 259 -41.10 -60.43 22.15
C ALA A 259 -40.45 -61.79 21.84
N ALA A 260 -39.18 -61.80 21.44
CA ALA A 260 -38.42 -63.03 21.17
C ALA A 260 -38.24 -63.88 22.45
N ILE A 261 -37.90 -63.25 23.58
CA ILE A 261 -37.81 -63.93 24.89
C ILE A 261 -39.16 -64.55 25.25
N ARG A 262 -40.26 -63.80 25.09
CA ARG A 262 -41.62 -64.30 25.38
C ARG A 262 -42.00 -65.48 24.49
N PHE A 263 -41.73 -65.39 23.20
CA PHE A 263 -42.03 -66.46 22.24
C PHE A 263 -41.23 -67.73 22.55
N ARG A 264 -39.93 -67.59 22.85
CA ARG A 264 -39.07 -68.73 23.23
C ARG A 264 -39.52 -69.37 24.51
N HIS A 265 -39.88 -68.59 25.52
CA HIS A 265 -40.41 -69.14 26.77
C HIS A 265 -41.72 -69.90 26.52
N HIS A 266 -42.59 -69.39 25.65
CA HIS A 266 -43.83 -70.07 25.29
C HIS A 266 -43.56 -71.41 24.58
N GLN A 267 -42.62 -71.44 23.62
CA GLN A 267 -42.22 -72.67 22.94
C GLN A 267 -41.65 -73.72 23.91
N VAL A 268 -40.77 -73.31 24.83
CA VAL A 268 -40.18 -74.23 25.82
C VAL A 268 -41.23 -74.75 26.80
N ALA A 269 -42.19 -73.91 27.21
CA ALA A 269 -43.29 -74.32 28.07
C ALA A 269 -44.19 -75.38 27.41
N GLN A 270 -44.54 -75.18 26.13
CA GLN A 270 -45.31 -76.16 25.34
C GLN A 270 -44.54 -77.47 25.14
N ALA A 271 -43.23 -77.40 24.83
CA ALA A 271 -42.39 -78.58 24.67
C ALA A 271 -42.25 -79.37 25.99
N ARG A 272 -42.15 -78.66 27.12
CA ARG A 272 -42.07 -79.28 28.45
C ARG A 272 -43.36 -80.00 28.83
N SER A 273 -44.53 -79.41 28.57
CA SER A 273 -45.81 -80.08 28.88
C SER A 273 -46.00 -81.35 28.05
N LEU A 274 -45.68 -81.30 26.75
CA LEU A 274 -45.73 -82.48 25.87
C LEU A 274 -44.73 -83.57 26.32
N PHE A 275 -43.54 -83.18 26.75
CA PHE A 275 -42.54 -84.12 27.25
C PHE A 275 -42.95 -84.80 28.57
N LEU A 276 -43.51 -84.03 29.51
CA LEU A 276 -44.03 -84.57 30.77
C LEU A 276 -45.22 -85.53 30.55
N ASP A 277 -46.08 -85.23 29.59
CA ASP A 277 -47.19 -86.12 29.20
C ASP A 277 -46.68 -87.44 28.61
N LEU A 278 -45.69 -87.38 27.71
CA LEU A 278 -45.01 -88.55 27.14
C LEU A 278 -44.33 -89.44 28.20
N LEU A 279 -43.68 -88.83 29.20
CA LEU A 279 -43.08 -89.54 30.34
C LEU A 279 -44.13 -90.25 31.21
N SER A 280 -45.34 -89.71 31.30
CA SER A 280 -46.43 -90.31 32.09
C SER A 280 -47.09 -91.50 31.39
N GLN A 281 -47.11 -91.53 30.06
CA GLN A 281 -47.82 -92.56 29.27
C GLN A 281 -46.96 -93.74 28.81
N THR A 282 -45.64 -93.60 28.70
CA THR A 282 -44.79 -94.59 28.00
C THR A 282 -43.69 -95.15 28.88
N ASP A 283 -43.69 -96.47 29.13
CA ASP A 283 -42.65 -97.20 29.88
C ASP A 283 -41.46 -97.66 29.00
N LYS A 284 -41.52 -97.37 27.68
CA LYS A 284 -40.48 -97.76 26.73
C LYS A 284 -39.33 -96.75 26.72
N GLN A 285 -38.18 -97.18 27.26
CA GLN A 285 -36.92 -96.43 27.33
C GLN A 285 -36.54 -95.73 26.00
N ALA A 286 -36.79 -96.37 24.85
CA ALA A 286 -36.45 -95.81 23.54
C ALA A 286 -37.30 -94.59 23.13
N ALA A 287 -38.59 -94.55 23.50
CA ALA A 287 -39.47 -93.43 23.20
C ALA A 287 -39.19 -92.23 24.12
N ILE A 288 -38.79 -92.51 25.37
CA ILE A 288 -38.31 -91.50 26.32
C ILE A 288 -37.02 -90.86 25.79
N GLN A 289 -36.08 -91.65 25.27
CA GLN A 289 -34.83 -91.14 24.70
C GLN A 289 -35.07 -90.23 23.49
N ASP A 290 -35.93 -90.65 22.55
CA ASP A 290 -36.28 -89.84 21.36
C ASP A 290 -37.04 -88.54 21.73
N GLY A 291 -37.94 -88.62 22.71
CA GLY A 291 -38.62 -87.45 23.28
C GLY A 291 -37.66 -86.50 24.00
N LEU A 292 -36.68 -87.04 24.71
CA LEU A 292 -35.65 -86.27 25.42
C LEU A 292 -34.70 -85.60 24.43
N ASP A 293 -34.29 -86.30 23.38
CA ASP A 293 -33.46 -85.74 22.30
C ASP A 293 -34.21 -84.61 21.57
N LYS A 294 -35.52 -84.78 21.33
CA LYS A 294 -36.37 -83.74 20.74
C LYS A 294 -36.58 -82.55 21.69
N TYR A 295 -36.71 -82.78 22.99
CA TYR A 295 -36.77 -81.73 24.01
C TYR A 295 -35.43 -80.97 24.14
N ILE A 296 -34.30 -81.69 24.18
CA ILE A 296 -32.96 -81.09 24.21
C ILE A 296 -32.70 -80.31 22.92
N TRP A 297 -33.13 -80.82 21.77
CA TRP A 297 -32.97 -80.13 20.49
C TRP A 297 -33.83 -78.86 20.40
N THR A 298 -35.09 -78.90 20.84
CA THR A 298 -35.98 -77.71 20.87
C THR A 298 -35.54 -76.67 21.89
N THR A 299 -34.89 -77.08 22.98
CA THR A 299 -34.32 -76.16 23.98
C THR A 299 -32.94 -75.62 23.59
N SER A 300 -32.17 -76.35 22.78
CA SER A 300 -30.81 -75.97 22.35
C SER A 300 -30.75 -75.24 21.01
N THR A 301 -31.69 -75.48 20.09
CA THR A 301 -31.69 -74.80 18.78
C THR A 301 -32.42 -73.47 18.85
N THR A 302 -31.79 -72.43 18.30
CA THR A 302 -32.26 -71.05 18.51
C THR A 302 -32.50 -70.28 17.22
N MET A 303 -31.99 -70.71 16.06
CA MET A 303 -32.37 -70.21 14.73
C MET A 303 -32.08 -71.22 13.61
N LEU A 304 -32.96 -71.20 12.60
CA LEU A 304 -32.93 -71.94 11.32
C LEU A 304 -32.48 -73.41 11.39
N SER A 305 -33.46 -74.31 11.40
CA SER A 305 -33.25 -75.73 11.16
C SER A 305 -32.82 -75.98 9.70
N TRP A 306 -31.53 -75.85 9.39
CA TRP A 306 -30.99 -76.35 8.14
C TRP A 306 -30.60 -77.81 8.30
N GLN A 307 -31.56 -78.70 8.00
CA GLN A 307 -31.44 -80.12 8.27
C GLN A 307 -30.69 -80.84 7.12
N LYS A 308 -29.70 -81.65 7.53
CA LYS A 308 -29.01 -82.72 6.80
C LYS A 308 -27.95 -82.32 5.74
N ARG A 309 -26.69 -82.11 6.16
CA ARG A 309 -25.52 -82.62 5.38
C ARG A 309 -24.18 -82.70 6.14
N LYS A 310 -23.53 -83.86 5.94
CA LYS A 310 -22.15 -84.36 6.21
C LYS A 310 -21.23 -83.71 7.27
N GLN A 311 -20.63 -84.62 8.07
CA GLN A 311 -19.70 -84.48 9.20
C GLN A 311 -18.37 -83.75 8.91
N ARG A 312 -17.85 -83.09 9.97
CA ARG A 312 -16.63 -82.25 10.14
C ARG A 312 -16.81 -80.74 9.92
N LEU A 313 -17.07 -80.25 8.71
CA LEU A 313 -17.31 -78.80 8.50
C LEU A 313 -18.55 -78.32 9.27
N HIS A 314 -19.61 -79.13 9.31
CA HIS A 314 -20.82 -78.80 10.08
C HIS A 314 -20.56 -78.71 11.59
N GLN A 315 -19.64 -79.49 12.15
CA GLN A 315 -19.29 -79.39 13.57
C GLN A 315 -18.54 -78.09 13.88
N LEU A 316 -17.68 -77.66 12.96
CA LEU A 316 -16.96 -76.39 13.08
C LEU A 316 -17.90 -75.19 12.87
N PHE A 317 -18.81 -75.25 11.90
CA PHE A 317 -19.88 -74.26 11.73
C PHE A 317 -20.86 -74.25 12.89
N HIS A 318 -21.18 -75.39 13.49
CA HIS A 318 -22.03 -75.45 14.69
C HIS A 318 -21.34 -74.84 15.91
N PHE A 319 -20.03 -75.04 16.06
CA PHE A 319 -19.23 -74.40 17.10
C PHE A 319 -19.11 -72.88 16.89
N MET A 320 -18.86 -72.44 15.65
CA MET A 320 -18.80 -71.01 15.29
C MET A 320 -20.17 -70.32 15.33
N SER A 321 -21.26 -71.06 15.10
CA SER A 321 -22.64 -70.56 15.15
C SER A 321 -23.22 -70.53 16.56
N HIS A 322 -22.38 -70.62 17.60
CA HIS A 322 -22.85 -70.36 18.96
C HIS A 322 -23.44 -68.94 19.02
N PRO A 323 -24.64 -68.75 19.60
CA PRO A 323 -25.39 -67.51 19.51
C PRO A 323 -24.58 -66.27 19.92
N ILE A 324 -23.78 -66.39 20.98
CA ILE A 324 -22.94 -65.29 21.49
C ILE A 324 -21.90 -64.83 20.45
N VAL A 325 -21.27 -65.77 19.73
CA VAL A 325 -20.22 -65.46 18.73
C VAL A 325 -20.86 -64.86 17.48
N ALA A 326 -21.99 -65.40 17.03
CA ALA A 326 -22.74 -64.85 15.91
C ALA A 326 -23.29 -63.44 16.21
N TYR A 327 -23.81 -63.20 17.42
CA TYR A 327 -24.23 -61.86 17.86
C TYR A 327 -23.04 -60.91 17.91
N CYS A 328 -21.88 -61.33 18.40
CA CYS A 328 -20.67 -60.51 18.43
C CYS A 328 -20.22 -60.10 17.02
N LEU A 329 -20.21 -61.04 16.07
CA LEU A 329 -19.80 -60.76 14.68
C LEU A 329 -20.80 -59.85 13.94
N VAL A 330 -22.11 -60.11 14.08
CA VAL A 330 -23.15 -59.25 13.46
C VAL A 330 -23.12 -57.85 14.06
N VAL A 331 -22.93 -57.73 15.37
CA VAL A 331 -22.83 -56.43 16.03
C VAL A 331 -21.54 -55.70 15.64
N GLY A 332 -20.42 -56.40 15.50
CA GLY A 332 -19.17 -55.83 15.01
C GLY A 332 -19.28 -55.28 13.59
N ILE A 333 -19.84 -56.07 12.66
CA ILE A 333 -20.04 -55.64 11.27
C ILE A 333 -21.07 -54.51 11.18
N ALA A 334 -22.20 -54.63 11.89
CA ALA A 334 -23.21 -53.58 11.94
C ALA A 334 -22.65 -52.28 12.52
N GLY A 335 -21.83 -52.37 13.58
CA GLY A 335 -21.13 -51.24 14.18
C GLY A 335 -20.20 -50.56 13.18
N VAL A 336 -19.34 -51.31 12.48
CA VAL A 336 -18.41 -50.77 11.48
C VAL A 336 -19.16 -50.14 10.29
N CYS A 337 -20.19 -50.80 9.76
CA CYS A 337 -21.00 -50.25 8.68
C CYS A 337 -21.72 -48.98 9.09
N MET A 338 -22.19 -48.92 10.35
CA MET A 338 -22.91 -47.78 10.89
C MET A 338 -21.99 -46.59 11.19
N THR A 339 -20.81 -46.83 11.79
CA THR A 339 -19.82 -45.77 11.99
C THR A 339 -19.29 -45.25 10.66
N TYR A 340 -19.00 -46.12 9.69
CA TYR A 340 -18.57 -45.72 8.35
C TYR A 340 -19.66 -44.94 7.61
N GLY A 341 -20.92 -45.39 7.68
CA GLY A 341 -22.05 -44.70 7.07
C GLY A 341 -22.30 -43.32 7.69
N LEU A 342 -22.21 -43.20 9.02
CA LEU A 342 -22.28 -41.92 9.72
C LEU A 342 -21.10 -41.02 9.37
N ALA A 343 -19.87 -41.54 9.34
CA ALA A 343 -18.68 -40.79 8.96
C ALA A 343 -18.75 -40.27 7.52
N TRP A 344 -19.19 -41.10 6.58
CA TRP A 344 -19.38 -40.70 5.18
C TRP A 344 -20.47 -39.63 5.03
N LEU A 345 -21.60 -39.80 5.73
CA LEU A 345 -22.67 -38.80 5.74
C LEU A 345 -22.19 -37.46 6.31
N ILE A 346 -21.47 -37.48 7.44
CA ILE A 346 -20.89 -36.29 8.06
C ILE A 346 -19.90 -35.65 7.08
N ALA A 347 -18.92 -36.39 6.56
CA ALA A 347 -17.92 -35.86 5.64
C ALA A 347 -18.55 -35.21 4.39
N SER A 348 -19.57 -35.85 3.80
CA SER A 348 -20.23 -35.33 2.60
C SER A 348 -20.95 -34.00 2.84
N LYS A 349 -21.63 -33.85 3.98
CA LYS A 349 -22.37 -32.62 4.33
C LYS A 349 -21.43 -31.52 4.78
N THR A 350 -20.44 -31.89 5.57
CA THR A 350 -19.40 -30.98 6.05
C THR A 350 -18.62 -30.35 4.88
N GLN A 351 -18.24 -31.13 3.85
CA GLN A 351 -17.54 -30.60 2.68
C GLN A 351 -18.37 -29.58 1.87
N GLN A 352 -19.68 -29.81 1.71
CA GLN A 352 -20.56 -28.86 1.00
C GLN A 352 -20.65 -27.53 1.76
N VAL A 353 -20.79 -27.60 3.07
CA VAL A 353 -20.93 -26.43 3.93
C VAL A 353 -19.62 -25.64 4.00
N TYR A 354 -18.45 -26.31 4.03
CA TYR A 354 -17.16 -25.64 3.97
C TYR A 354 -16.88 -24.96 2.63
N THR A 355 -17.28 -25.55 1.50
CA THR A 355 -17.07 -24.91 0.19
C THR A 355 -17.94 -23.66 0.02
N GLU A 356 -19.17 -23.65 0.53
CA GLU A 356 -20.01 -22.44 0.55
C GLU A 356 -19.40 -21.34 1.44
N PHE A 357 -18.89 -21.71 2.61
CA PHE A 357 -18.18 -20.78 3.49
C PHE A 357 -16.94 -20.20 2.79
N ALA A 358 -16.11 -21.04 2.17
CA ALA A 358 -14.92 -20.61 1.44
C ALA A 358 -15.26 -19.64 0.30
N ASN A 359 -16.34 -19.91 -0.46
CA ASN A 359 -16.80 -19.00 -1.52
C ASN A 359 -17.25 -17.64 -0.98
N LYS A 360 -17.97 -17.62 0.15
CA LYS A 360 -18.38 -16.37 0.83
C LYS A 360 -17.16 -15.59 1.34
N THR A 361 -16.18 -16.28 1.92
CA THR A 361 -14.88 -15.70 2.32
C THR A 361 -14.19 -15.04 1.13
N HIS A 362 -14.03 -15.75 0.02
CA HIS A 362 -13.36 -15.21 -1.17
C HIS A 362 -14.08 -13.98 -1.75
N ALA A 363 -15.41 -14.03 -1.86
CA ALA A 363 -16.20 -12.91 -2.37
C ALA A 363 -16.10 -11.68 -1.45
N TRP A 364 -16.13 -11.90 -0.14
CA TRP A 364 -15.96 -10.85 0.85
C TRP A 364 -14.56 -10.22 0.78
N VAL A 365 -13.50 -11.03 0.75
CA VAL A 365 -12.11 -10.56 0.62
C VAL A 365 -11.92 -9.76 -0.66
N PHE A 366 -12.43 -10.24 -1.79
CA PHE A 366 -12.32 -9.55 -3.08
C PHE A 366 -13.02 -8.18 -3.05
N ASN A 367 -14.24 -8.11 -2.53
CA ASN A 367 -14.99 -6.85 -2.46
C ASN A 367 -14.33 -5.84 -1.52
N ALA A 368 -13.93 -6.27 -0.32
CA ALA A 368 -13.25 -5.42 0.65
C ALA A 368 -11.93 -4.85 0.11
N THR A 369 -11.17 -5.69 -0.59
CA THR A 369 -9.87 -5.30 -1.15
C THR A 369 -10.03 -4.39 -2.37
N ALA A 370 -11.00 -4.64 -3.24
CA ALA A 370 -11.26 -3.84 -4.44
C ALA A 370 -11.74 -2.42 -4.11
N GLU A 371 -12.70 -2.28 -3.18
CA GLU A 371 -13.20 -0.98 -2.74
C GLU A 371 -12.06 -0.13 -2.15
N TRP A 372 -11.26 -0.75 -1.29
CA TRP A 372 -10.11 -0.11 -0.67
C TRP A 372 -9.07 0.36 -1.71
N THR A 373 -8.70 -0.55 -2.60
CA THR A 373 -7.68 -0.35 -3.62
C THR A 373 -8.04 0.78 -4.59
N ASN A 374 -9.28 0.79 -5.08
CA ASN A 374 -9.77 1.83 -5.98
C ASN A 374 -9.81 3.20 -5.29
N THR A 375 -10.24 3.22 -4.03
CA THR A 375 -10.27 4.44 -3.21
C THR A 375 -8.87 5.00 -3.02
N ALA A 376 -7.92 4.17 -2.53
CA ALA A 376 -6.55 4.59 -2.30
C ALA A 376 -5.88 5.11 -3.59
N SER A 377 -6.03 4.38 -4.71
CA SER A 377 -5.52 4.80 -6.00
C SER A 377 -6.06 6.17 -6.42
N TYR A 378 -7.37 6.39 -6.31
CA TYR A 378 -7.99 7.68 -6.60
C TYR A 378 -7.45 8.81 -5.72
N GLN A 379 -7.22 8.57 -4.42
CA GLN A 379 -6.61 9.56 -3.52
C GLN A 379 -5.20 9.94 -3.97
N PHE A 380 -4.35 8.95 -4.27
CA PHE A 380 -2.97 9.21 -4.71
C PHE A 380 -2.93 9.96 -6.05
N THR A 381 -3.77 9.58 -7.01
CA THR A 381 -3.90 10.32 -8.28
C THR A 381 -4.37 11.75 -8.04
N SER A 382 -5.32 11.96 -7.11
CA SER A 382 -5.81 13.29 -6.75
C SER A 382 -4.73 14.17 -6.11
N ILE A 383 -3.93 13.61 -5.19
CA ILE A 383 -2.81 14.33 -4.55
C ILE A 383 -1.73 14.67 -5.60
N ASN A 384 -1.40 13.72 -6.49
CA ASN A 384 -0.45 13.97 -7.57
C ASN A 384 -0.97 15.00 -8.59
N GLY A 385 -2.28 15.04 -8.84
CA GLY A 385 -2.94 16.08 -9.63
C GLY A 385 -2.78 17.46 -9.00
N TRP A 386 -3.02 17.57 -7.68
CA TRP A 386 -2.80 18.81 -6.94
C TRP A 386 -1.33 19.25 -6.92
N LEU A 387 -0.40 18.32 -6.72
CA LEU A 387 1.03 18.61 -6.82
C LEU A 387 1.41 19.12 -8.22
N ASN A 388 0.77 18.57 -9.27
CA ASN A 388 0.97 19.04 -10.64
C ASN A 388 0.44 20.45 -10.86
N GLU A 389 -0.76 20.75 -10.37
CA GLU A 389 -1.32 22.11 -10.42
C GLU A 389 -0.47 23.10 -9.61
N THR A 390 -0.02 22.70 -8.42
CA THR A 390 0.87 23.51 -7.57
C THR A 390 2.21 23.77 -8.26
N GLU A 391 2.80 22.78 -8.92
CA GLU A 391 4.04 22.94 -9.68
C GLU A 391 3.86 23.90 -10.87
N LEU A 392 2.77 23.74 -11.62
CA LEU A 392 2.45 24.64 -12.74
C LEU A 392 2.25 26.07 -12.26
N ASP A 393 1.50 26.25 -11.17
CA ASP A 393 1.22 27.55 -10.60
C ASP A 393 2.49 28.23 -10.08
N LEU A 394 3.34 27.49 -9.36
CA LEU A 394 4.62 27.97 -8.86
C LEU A 394 5.56 28.36 -10.01
N ASN A 395 5.63 27.56 -11.07
CA ASN A 395 6.45 27.85 -12.24
C ASN A 395 5.95 29.05 -13.05
N ASN A 396 4.64 29.20 -13.21
CA ASN A 396 4.05 30.27 -14.01
C ASN A 396 3.97 31.61 -13.27
N HIS A 397 3.67 31.60 -11.97
CA HIS A 397 3.53 32.81 -11.17
C HIS A 397 4.81 33.17 -10.43
N ALA A 398 5.29 32.30 -9.54
CA ALA A 398 6.45 32.62 -8.69
C ALA A 398 7.76 32.70 -9.49
N PHE A 399 8.08 31.66 -10.27
CA PHE A 399 9.25 31.66 -11.13
C PHE A 399 9.04 32.47 -12.42
N GLY A 400 7.79 32.67 -12.85
CA GLY A 400 7.46 33.55 -13.97
C GLY A 400 7.94 34.99 -13.77
N ILE A 401 7.91 35.50 -12.54
CA ILE A 401 8.41 36.85 -12.23
C ILE A 401 9.93 36.92 -12.28
N ILE A 402 10.64 35.85 -11.91
CA ILE A 402 12.10 35.76 -12.08
C ILE A 402 12.43 35.81 -13.58
N LYS A 403 11.70 35.06 -14.40
CA LYS A 403 11.85 35.08 -15.86
C LYS A 403 11.59 36.47 -16.44
N SER A 404 10.47 37.09 -16.11
CA SER A 404 10.13 38.44 -16.58
C SER A 404 11.15 39.49 -16.12
N SER A 405 11.61 39.37 -14.89
CA SER A 405 12.60 40.30 -14.32
C SER A 405 13.95 40.15 -15.00
N ALA A 406 14.41 38.92 -15.25
CA ALA A 406 15.66 38.67 -15.96
C ALA A 406 15.63 39.24 -17.38
N MET A 407 14.51 39.10 -18.11
CA MET A 407 14.33 39.73 -19.43
C MET A 407 14.32 41.25 -19.34
N THR A 408 13.65 41.83 -18.33
CA THR A 408 13.62 43.29 -18.14
C THR A 408 15.02 43.85 -17.86
N VAL A 409 15.81 43.16 -17.01
CA VAL A 409 17.19 43.57 -16.73
C VAL A 409 18.06 43.42 -17.99
N ASN A 410 17.87 42.35 -18.75
CA ASN A 410 18.55 42.15 -20.03
C ASN A 410 18.30 43.32 -21.01
N ASP A 411 17.05 43.77 -21.15
CA ASP A 411 16.69 44.90 -22.00
C ASP A 411 17.30 46.23 -21.49
N THR A 412 17.32 46.45 -20.18
CA THR A 412 17.96 47.65 -19.61
C THR A 412 19.46 47.66 -19.82
N LEU A 413 20.10 46.50 -19.73
CA LEU A 413 21.54 46.34 -19.90
C LEU A 413 21.96 46.65 -21.35
N SER A 414 21.14 46.24 -22.32
CA SER A 414 21.29 46.61 -23.73
C SER A 414 21.22 48.14 -23.95
N ASN A 415 20.29 48.84 -23.30
CA ASN A 415 20.23 50.31 -23.37
C ASN A 415 21.47 50.99 -22.74
N VAL A 416 21.98 50.45 -21.63
CA VAL A 416 23.21 50.97 -21.00
C VAL A 416 24.41 50.85 -21.95
N VAL A 417 24.53 49.72 -22.66
CA VAL A 417 25.55 49.51 -23.69
C VAL A 417 25.48 50.58 -24.78
N ASP A 418 24.28 50.90 -25.28
CA ASP A 418 24.07 51.94 -26.30
C ASP A 418 24.48 53.34 -25.81
N GLN A 419 24.19 53.65 -24.54
CA GLN A 419 24.57 54.93 -23.95
C GLN A 419 26.08 55.07 -23.80
N ILE A 420 26.80 54.01 -23.41
CA ILE A 420 28.26 54.02 -23.34
C ILE A 420 28.87 54.29 -24.72
N HIS A 421 28.35 53.65 -25.77
CA HIS A 421 28.79 53.92 -27.15
C HIS A 421 28.56 55.38 -27.56
N THR A 422 27.39 55.93 -27.25
CA THR A 422 27.02 57.32 -27.55
C THR A 422 27.91 58.31 -26.78
N LEU A 423 28.22 58.01 -25.53
CA LEU A 423 29.06 58.87 -24.69
C LEU A 423 30.50 58.95 -25.21
N ILE A 424 31.07 57.81 -25.64
CA ILE A 424 32.41 57.77 -26.26
C ILE A 424 32.45 58.63 -27.53
N GLN A 425 31.42 58.52 -28.39
CA GLN A 425 31.30 59.34 -29.58
C GLN A 425 31.17 60.84 -29.25
N THR A 426 30.48 61.19 -28.17
CA THR A 426 30.29 62.60 -27.78
C THR A 426 31.57 63.22 -27.20
N VAL A 427 32.35 62.47 -26.43
CA VAL A 427 33.55 62.97 -25.74
C VAL A 427 34.80 62.90 -26.62
N LEU A 428 34.95 61.80 -27.37
CA LEU A 428 36.14 61.49 -28.16
C LEU A 428 35.90 61.52 -29.66
N GLY A 429 34.68 61.84 -30.11
CA GLY A 429 34.30 61.92 -31.52
C GLY A 429 35.22 62.82 -32.32
N GLY A 430 35.80 62.28 -33.40
CA GLY A 430 36.70 63.03 -34.28
C GLY A 430 38.11 63.26 -33.71
N THR A 431 38.44 62.65 -32.56
CA THR A 431 39.81 62.64 -32.02
C THR A 431 40.57 61.37 -32.41
N LEU A 432 41.90 61.41 -32.40
CA LEU A 432 42.75 60.24 -32.64
C LEU A 432 42.56 59.12 -31.58
N LEU A 433 41.85 59.41 -30.49
CA LEU A 433 41.62 58.54 -29.34
C LEU A 433 40.25 57.83 -29.38
N GLU A 434 39.40 58.11 -30.37
CA GLU A 434 38.07 57.50 -30.47
C GLU A 434 38.15 55.97 -30.66
N THR A 435 38.89 55.51 -31.67
CA THR A 435 39.01 54.07 -31.99
C THR A 435 39.66 53.28 -30.86
N PRO A 436 40.81 53.70 -30.29
CA PRO A 436 41.43 53.00 -29.17
C PRO A 436 40.53 52.97 -27.91
N ALA A 437 39.76 54.03 -27.65
CA ALA A 437 38.83 54.06 -26.52
C ALA A 437 37.64 53.13 -26.71
N LYS A 438 37.08 53.06 -27.94
CA LYS A 438 36.03 52.09 -28.27
C LYS A 438 36.52 50.65 -28.11
N GLU A 439 37.68 50.31 -28.66
CA GLU A 439 38.24 48.95 -28.54
C GLU A 439 38.55 48.56 -27.09
N LEU A 440 39.13 49.48 -26.32
CA LEU A 440 39.40 49.27 -24.89
C LEU A 440 38.10 49.07 -24.10
N THR A 441 37.08 49.87 -24.37
CA THR A 441 35.78 49.75 -23.69
C THR A 441 35.08 48.47 -24.09
N GLN A 442 35.15 48.09 -25.38
CA GLN A 442 34.59 46.86 -25.89
C GLN A 442 35.16 45.65 -25.13
N CYS A 443 36.48 45.55 -25.08
CA CYS A 443 37.19 44.40 -24.52
C CYS A 443 37.05 44.30 -22.99
N LEU A 444 37.18 45.41 -22.27
CA LEU A 444 37.26 45.38 -20.81
C LEU A 444 35.89 45.49 -20.12
N LEU A 445 34.87 46.08 -20.77
CA LEU A 445 33.57 46.34 -20.15
C LEU A 445 32.41 45.71 -20.92
N LEU A 446 32.25 45.97 -22.23
CA LEU A 446 31.09 45.48 -22.99
C LEU A 446 31.03 43.95 -23.08
N THR A 447 32.16 43.27 -23.31
CA THR A 447 32.19 41.79 -23.29
C THR A 447 31.77 41.21 -21.94
N LYS A 448 31.97 41.91 -20.82
CA LYS A 448 31.51 41.45 -19.50
C LYS A 448 30.00 41.63 -19.36
N ILE A 449 29.48 42.73 -19.88
CA ILE A 449 28.04 43.00 -19.93
C ILE A 449 27.34 41.93 -20.77
N GLU A 450 27.86 41.60 -21.95
CA GLU A 450 27.31 40.55 -22.82
C GLU A 450 27.26 39.18 -22.12
N ASN A 451 28.28 38.84 -21.33
CA ASN A 451 28.25 37.61 -20.52
C ASN A 451 27.16 37.64 -19.43
N ILE A 452 26.85 38.83 -18.88
CA ILE A 452 25.75 39.00 -17.91
C ILE A 452 24.40 38.86 -18.63
N GLU A 453 24.24 39.43 -19.83
CA GLU A 453 23.04 39.26 -20.67
C GLU A 453 22.77 37.77 -20.98
N GLN A 454 23.81 37.03 -21.36
CA GLN A 454 23.72 35.57 -21.55
C GLN A 454 23.32 34.85 -20.26
N GLY A 455 23.90 35.24 -19.12
CA GLY A 455 23.54 34.70 -17.81
C GLY A 455 22.07 34.96 -17.43
N LEU A 456 21.57 36.18 -17.66
CA LEU A 456 20.17 36.54 -17.42
C LEU A 456 19.23 35.75 -18.32
N THR A 457 19.59 35.57 -19.60
CA THR A 457 18.83 34.73 -20.54
C THR A 457 18.79 33.27 -20.07
N TRP A 458 19.92 32.76 -19.56
CA TRP A 458 19.97 31.41 -18.97
C TRP A 458 19.06 31.28 -17.74
N ILE A 459 19.11 32.25 -16.82
CA ILE A 459 18.23 32.30 -15.63
C ILE A 459 16.75 32.33 -16.05
N ALA A 460 16.40 33.13 -17.05
CA ALA A 460 15.05 33.22 -17.59
C ALA A 460 14.55 31.89 -18.19
N GLY A 461 15.45 31.09 -18.77
CA GLY A 461 15.14 29.79 -19.37
C GLY A 461 15.15 28.60 -18.40
N HIS A 462 15.85 28.70 -17.27
CA HIS A 462 16.07 27.59 -16.32
C HIS A 462 15.47 27.85 -14.93
N SER A 463 14.67 28.91 -14.78
CA SER A 463 13.90 29.18 -13.55
C SER A 463 12.63 28.34 -13.53
N TYR A 464 12.76 27.07 -13.15
CA TYR A 464 11.63 26.18 -12.89
C TYR A 464 11.96 25.25 -11.73
N VAL A 465 10.91 24.70 -11.11
CA VAL A 465 10.99 23.71 -10.04
C VAL A 465 10.12 22.51 -10.38
N HIS A 466 10.58 21.33 -9.95
CA HIS A 466 9.83 20.09 -10.03
C HIS A 466 9.49 19.62 -8.62
N LEU A 467 8.21 19.37 -8.37
CA LEU A 467 7.76 18.83 -7.10
C LEU A 467 7.82 17.29 -7.17
N THR A 468 8.31 16.65 -6.12
CA THR A 468 8.32 15.19 -6.05
C THR A 468 6.89 14.66 -6.00
N ARG A 469 6.55 13.71 -6.89
CA ARG A 469 5.26 13.02 -6.89
C ARG A 469 5.29 11.84 -5.91
N ILE A 470 4.12 11.47 -5.42
CA ILE A 470 3.96 10.29 -4.58
C ILE A 470 3.84 9.09 -5.50
N ASP A 471 4.91 8.32 -5.59
CA ASP A 471 4.93 7.01 -6.23
C ASP A 471 5.18 5.95 -5.16
N VAL A 472 4.17 5.12 -4.90
CA VAL A 472 4.21 4.09 -3.88
C VAL A 472 3.86 2.76 -4.54
N PRO A 473 4.86 2.02 -5.05
CA PRO A 473 4.62 0.73 -5.71
C PRO A 473 3.97 -0.29 -4.78
N GLN A 474 4.18 -0.16 -3.46
CA GLN A 474 3.51 -0.95 -2.44
C GLN A 474 1.99 -0.67 -2.30
N PHE A 475 1.52 0.47 -2.79
CA PHE A 475 0.10 0.83 -2.88
C PHE A 475 -0.42 0.73 -4.32
N ASP A 476 0.34 0.10 -5.23
CA ASP A 476 -0.19 -0.26 -6.52
C ASP A 476 -1.30 -1.28 -6.32
N ALA A 477 -2.48 -0.89 -6.80
CA ALA A 477 -3.69 -1.70 -6.83
C ALA A 477 -3.45 -3.11 -7.36
N LEU A 478 -2.57 -3.23 -8.35
CA LEU A 478 -2.24 -4.47 -9.03
C LEU A 478 -1.41 -5.43 -8.18
N LEU A 479 -0.67 -4.92 -7.18
CA LEU A 479 0.22 -5.71 -6.33
C LEU A 479 -0.36 -5.97 -4.94
N LEU A 480 -1.02 -4.95 -4.36
CA LEU A 480 -1.48 -5.04 -2.99
C LEU A 480 -2.78 -5.84 -2.86
N GLY A 481 -3.64 -5.79 -3.88
CA GLY A 481 -4.89 -6.54 -3.89
C GLY A 481 -4.68 -8.06 -3.74
N PRO A 482 -3.88 -8.70 -4.61
CA PRO A 482 -3.55 -10.11 -4.50
C PRO A 482 -2.82 -10.47 -3.19
N ALA A 483 -1.87 -9.64 -2.75
CA ALA A 483 -1.12 -9.90 -1.53
C ALA A 483 -1.99 -9.85 -0.25
N MET A 484 -2.91 -8.90 -0.19
CA MET A 484 -3.88 -8.81 0.90
C MET A 484 -4.85 -10.00 0.87
N GLN A 485 -5.31 -10.38 -0.33
CA GLN A 485 -6.17 -11.55 -0.51
C GLN A 485 -5.51 -12.84 -0.03
N ASP A 486 -4.25 -13.07 -0.39
CA ASP A 486 -3.49 -14.26 0.01
C ASP A 486 -3.25 -14.29 1.53
N SER A 487 -2.88 -13.15 2.13
CA SER A 487 -2.67 -13.03 3.57
C SER A 487 -3.94 -13.34 4.36
N ILE A 488 -5.08 -12.78 3.95
CA ILE A 488 -6.37 -13.02 4.61
C ILE A 488 -6.79 -14.48 4.43
N GLN A 489 -6.63 -15.03 3.23
CA GLN A 489 -6.96 -16.43 2.97
C GLN A 489 -6.13 -17.38 3.83
N GLN A 490 -4.84 -17.10 4.03
CA GLN A 490 -3.97 -17.90 4.89
C GLN A 490 -4.41 -17.88 6.37
N HIS A 491 -4.92 -16.75 6.86
CA HIS A 491 -5.38 -16.61 8.25
C HIS A 491 -6.80 -17.15 8.49
N ILE A 492 -7.66 -17.16 7.46
CA ILE A 492 -9.03 -17.70 7.53
C ILE A 492 -9.06 -19.21 7.20
N ASN A 493 -7.96 -19.79 6.69
CA ASN A 493 -7.95 -21.19 6.29
C ASN A 493 -8.28 -22.11 7.47
N MET A 494 -9.53 -22.57 7.51
CA MET A 494 -10.05 -23.53 8.48
C MET A 494 -9.58 -24.96 8.17
N ASP A 495 -8.83 -25.15 7.09
CA ASP A 495 -8.17 -26.40 6.71
C ASP A 495 -6.94 -26.68 7.59
N ASP A 496 -6.98 -26.24 8.85
CA ASP A 496 -6.12 -26.78 9.90
C ASP A 496 -6.53 -28.25 10.03
N SER A 497 -5.87 -29.06 9.21
CA SER A 497 -6.06 -30.50 8.95
C SER A 497 -6.36 -31.37 10.18
N SER A 498 -6.14 -30.86 11.39
CA SER A 498 -6.69 -31.34 12.67
C SER A 498 -8.14 -31.86 12.59
N PHE A 499 -9.02 -31.26 11.77
CA PHE A 499 -10.40 -31.73 11.62
C PHE A 499 -10.53 -33.12 10.97
N ILE A 500 -9.65 -33.47 10.03
CA ILE A 500 -9.74 -34.74 9.27
C ILE A 500 -8.63 -35.73 9.66
N THR A 501 -7.40 -35.27 9.87
CA THR A 501 -6.27 -36.18 10.16
C THR A 501 -6.27 -36.67 11.60
N GLU A 502 -6.71 -35.87 12.57
CA GLU A 502 -6.70 -36.30 13.98
C GLU A 502 -7.79 -37.36 14.25
N GLN A 503 -8.91 -37.37 13.51
CA GLN A 503 -9.94 -38.41 13.66
C GLN A 503 -9.63 -39.73 12.94
N LEU A 504 -8.80 -39.70 11.88
CA LEU A 504 -8.30 -40.94 11.26
C LEU A 504 -7.25 -41.62 12.15
N ASP A 505 -6.43 -40.85 12.88
CA ASP A 505 -5.45 -41.39 13.83
C ASP A 505 -6.06 -41.84 15.17
N ILE A 506 -7.23 -41.32 15.57
CA ILE A 506 -7.95 -41.82 16.76
C ILE A 506 -8.61 -43.20 16.51
N CYS A 507 -8.69 -43.65 15.25
CA CYS A 507 -9.21 -44.97 14.87
C CYS A 507 -8.11 -45.99 14.48
N ALA A 508 -6.83 -45.63 14.55
CA ALA A 508 -5.68 -46.53 14.42
C ALA A 508 -5.17 -46.96 15.81
#